data_AF-A0AAV0XQ52-F1
#
_entry.id   AF-A0AAV0XQ52-F1
#
_cell.length_a   1.000
_cell.length_b   1.000
_cell.length_c   1.000
_cell.angle_alpha   90.00
_cell.angle_beta   90.00
_cell.angle_gamma   90.00
#
_symmetry.space_group_name_H-M   'P 1'
#
loop_
_entity.id
_entity.type
_entity.pdbx_description
1 polymer ?
#
loop_
_entity_poly.entity_id
_entity_poly.type
_entity_poly.pdbx_seq_one_letter_code
_entity_poly.pdbx_strand_id
1 'polypeptide(L)'
;MLFSSAREIRRKEVMERHQVLERIIETIKCIGKNSMSYRSHTNESSYTLENNNVSLGNFLEILCLISKFDDVLRLHLENVINKSKNRLESNSSITKGRGNLITFISKTTVTYIIQILKSLIQENIVADIKEAGIYSNNISIPSGVPQGGHISPLLFILYMNDVGLVFKHTQFSMFADDLKLFYNINSLDDGSKLQDDFDNFKAWCYNNGLQVNINKCNSISFFRTKSPLNIAYYSYNYLLPKVDSIEDLGVIFSSSLSFTAHIQSITIKASRSLGFIIRNTRDFNNIVSLKILYFSLVRSIPEYCSILWNPYQLVWINNRKSSK
;
A
#
# COMPACT_ATOMS: atom_id res chain seq x y z
N MET A 1 -2.08 -7.48 -54.16
CA MET A 1 -2.01 -8.70 -53.31
C MET A 1 -1.06 -8.55 -52.11
N LEU A 2 0.08 -7.85 -52.22
CA LEU A 2 1.00 -7.69 -51.08
C LEU A 2 0.46 -6.82 -49.92
N PHE A 3 -0.36 -5.80 -50.21
CA PHE A 3 -0.93 -4.92 -49.19
C PHE A 3 -2.09 -5.54 -48.39
N SER A 4 -2.81 -6.51 -48.95
CA SER A 4 -3.89 -7.21 -48.24
C SER A 4 -3.35 -8.18 -47.20
N SER A 5 -2.28 -8.93 -47.52
CA SER A 5 -1.65 -9.84 -46.56
C SER A 5 -0.98 -9.10 -45.40
N ALA A 6 -0.30 -7.99 -45.66
CA ALA A 6 0.31 -7.16 -44.61
C ALA A 6 -0.74 -6.60 -43.63
N ARG A 7 -1.92 -6.22 -44.13
CA ARG A 7 -3.03 -5.73 -43.32
C ARG A 7 -3.66 -6.83 -42.45
N GLU A 8 -3.75 -8.05 -42.99
CA GLU A 8 -4.23 -9.22 -42.24
C GLU A 8 -3.25 -9.65 -41.14
N ILE A 9 -1.95 -9.70 -41.44
CA ILE A 9 -0.91 -9.98 -40.45
C ILE A 9 -0.97 -8.97 -39.30
N ARG A 10 -1.09 -7.68 -39.62
CA ARG A 10 -1.19 -6.63 -38.61
C ARG A 10 -2.46 -6.73 -37.78
N ARG A 11 -3.61 -7.11 -38.38
CA ARG A 11 -4.86 -7.35 -37.62
C ARG A 11 -4.71 -8.52 -36.65
N LYS A 12 -4.09 -9.62 -37.09
CA LYS A 12 -3.83 -10.79 -36.24
C LYS A 12 -2.93 -10.42 -35.06
N GLU A 13 -1.86 -9.68 -35.31
CA GLU A 13 -0.96 -9.19 -34.27
C GLU A 13 -1.68 -8.29 -33.24
N VAL A 14 -2.57 -7.40 -33.70
CA VAL A 14 -3.37 -6.55 -32.80
C VAL A 14 -4.30 -7.40 -31.92
N MET A 15 -4.95 -8.40 -32.50
CA MET A 15 -5.85 -9.30 -31.78
C MET A 15 -5.11 -10.12 -30.72
N GLU A 16 -3.94 -10.67 -31.04
CA GLU A 16 -3.08 -11.38 -30.09
C GLU A 16 -2.65 -10.46 -28.93
N ARG A 17 -2.28 -9.21 -29.22
CA ARG A 17 -1.94 -8.22 -28.18
C ARG A 17 -3.12 -7.87 -27.27
N HIS A 18 -4.33 -7.76 -27.82
CA HIS A 18 -5.55 -7.55 -27.03
C HIS A 18 -5.79 -8.72 -26.09
N GLN A 19 -5.67 -9.93 -26.60
CA GLN A 19 -5.81 -11.17 -25.86
C GLN A 19 -4.80 -11.27 -24.70
N VAL A 20 -3.54 -10.91 -24.92
CA VAL A 20 -2.53 -10.82 -23.86
C VAL A 20 -2.92 -9.79 -22.80
N LEU A 21 -3.34 -8.60 -23.22
CA LEU A 21 -3.73 -7.53 -22.30
C LEU A 21 -4.92 -7.94 -21.43
N GLU A 22 -5.91 -8.60 -22.01
CA GLU A 22 -7.08 -9.11 -21.29
C GLU A 22 -6.68 -10.12 -20.20
N ARG A 23 -5.78 -11.07 -20.51
CA ARG A 23 -5.25 -12.03 -19.52
C ARG A 23 -4.50 -11.35 -18.38
N ILE A 24 -3.71 -10.32 -18.71
CA ILE A 24 -3.00 -9.51 -17.71
C ILE A 24 -4.02 -8.82 -16.79
N ILE A 25 -5.06 -8.20 -17.36
CA ILE A 25 -6.11 -7.51 -16.61
C ILE A 25 -6.88 -8.49 -15.72
N GLU A 26 -7.27 -9.66 -16.24
CA GLU A 26 -7.98 -10.67 -15.46
C GLU A 26 -7.11 -11.25 -14.33
N THR A 27 -5.81 -11.41 -14.57
CA THR A 27 -4.85 -11.80 -13.52
C THR A 27 -4.79 -10.74 -12.41
N ILE A 28 -4.71 -9.45 -12.79
CA ILE A 28 -4.73 -8.34 -11.84
C ILE A 28 -6.03 -8.35 -11.03
N LYS A 29 -7.18 -8.49 -11.69
CA LYS A 29 -8.49 -8.58 -11.02
C LYS A 29 -8.55 -9.77 -10.06
N CYS A 30 -8.03 -10.93 -10.45
CA CYS A 30 -8.00 -12.13 -9.61
C CYS A 30 -7.18 -11.92 -8.34
N ILE A 31 -5.98 -11.37 -8.46
CA ILE A 31 -5.11 -11.05 -7.32
C ILE A 31 -5.78 -10.04 -6.39
N GLY A 32 -6.34 -8.96 -6.97
CA GLY A 32 -7.06 -7.94 -6.22
C GLY A 32 -8.27 -8.47 -5.47
N LYS A 33 -9.09 -9.33 -6.09
CA LYS A 33 -10.25 -9.98 -5.43
C LYS A 33 -9.83 -10.84 -4.23
N ASN A 34 -8.68 -11.48 -4.31
CA ASN A 34 -8.16 -12.36 -3.26
C ASN A 34 -7.26 -11.64 -2.25
N SER A 35 -7.09 -10.31 -2.36
CA SER A 35 -6.20 -9.51 -1.49
C SER A 35 -4.77 -10.04 -1.39
N MET A 36 -4.27 -10.67 -2.46
CA MET A 36 -2.91 -11.21 -2.51
C MET A 36 -1.91 -10.10 -2.86
N SER A 37 -0.67 -10.18 -2.36
CA SER A 37 0.39 -9.25 -2.75
C SER A 37 0.76 -9.45 -4.23
N TYR A 38 0.94 -8.38 -5.00
CA TYR A 38 1.24 -8.51 -6.43
C TYR A 38 2.68 -8.95 -6.72
N ARG A 39 3.64 -8.46 -5.92
CA ARG A 39 5.08 -8.49 -6.19
C ARG A 39 5.86 -9.22 -5.10
N SER A 40 7.00 -9.80 -5.47
CA SER A 40 8.01 -10.37 -4.55
C SER A 40 9.05 -9.29 -4.20
N HIS A 41 9.63 -9.36 -2.99
CA HIS A 41 10.56 -8.35 -2.47
C HIS A 41 11.92 -8.27 -3.18
N THR A 42 12.27 -9.22 -4.06
CA THR A 42 13.68 -9.38 -4.48
C THR A 42 13.91 -9.62 -5.98
N ASN A 43 13.00 -10.26 -6.74
CA ASN A 43 13.29 -10.67 -8.13
C ASN A 43 12.08 -10.52 -9.07
N GLU A 44 12.00 -9.39 -9.80
CA GLU A 44 10.95 -9.12 -10.82
C GLU A 44 11.47 -9.14 -12.26
N SER A 45 12.72 -9.57 -12.47
CA SER A 45 13.34 -9.51 -13.79
C SER A 45 12.83 -10.64 -14.69
N SER A 46 12.57 -10.34 -15.96
CA SER A 46 12.05 -11.34 -16.91
C SER A 46 13.06 -12.43 -17.28
N TYR A 47 14.36 -12.12 -17.28
CA TYR A 47 15.40 -13.13 -17.53
C TYR A 47 15.50 -14.15 -16.38
N THR A 48 14.91 -13.86 -15.21
CA THR A 48 14.80 -14.79 -14.09
C THR A 48 13.48 -15.59 -14.10
N LEU A 49 12.57 -15.37 -15.05
CA LEU A 49 11.27 -16.08 -15.13
C LEU A 49 11.42 -17.61 -15.30
N GLU A 50 12.53 -18.08 -15.87
CA GLU A 50 12.82 -19.51 -16.04
C GLU A 50 13.44 -20.16 -14.78
N ASN A 51 13.78 -19.37 -13.75
CA ASN A 51 14.49 -19.87 -12.59
C ASN A 51 13.50 -20.38 -11.51
N ASN A 52 13.30 -21.70 -11.46
CA ASN A 52 12.35 -22.36 -10.54
C ASN A 52 12.68 -22.21 -9.05
N ASN A 53 13.87 -21.71 -8.69
CA ASN A 53 14.33 -21.59 -7.31
C ASN A 53 14.03 -20.21 -6.67
N VAL A 54 13.32 -19.33 -7.38
CA VAL A 54 13.09 -17.93 -6.97
C VAL A 54 11.60 -17.61 -6.97
N SER A 55 11.09 -17.01 -5.88
CA SER A 55 9.71 -16.48 -5.89
C SER A 55 9.63 -15.20 -6.71
N LEU A 56 8.82 -15.25 -7.76
CA LEU A 56 8.59 -14.16 -8.72
C LEU A 56 7.41 -13.27 -8.27
N GLY A 57 6.71 -13.65 -7.20
CA GLY A 57 5.51 -12.98 -6.69
C GLY A 57 4.23 -13.43 -7.41
N ASN A 58 3.08 -13.23 -6.77
CA ASN A 58 1.81 -13.83 -7.21
C ASN A 58 1.44 -13.42 -8.65
N PHE A 59 1.74 -12.19 -9.07
CA PHE A 59 1.42 -11.74 -10.43
C PHE A 59 2.18 -12.51 -11.51
N LEU A 60 3.50 -12.62 -11.37
CA LEU A 60 4.33 -13.31 -12.36
C LEU A 60 4.12 -14.82 -12.32
N GLU A 61 3.94 -15.40 -11.13
CA GLU A 61 3.69 -16.84 -10.97
C GLU A 61 2.36 -17.26 -11.59
N ILE A 62 1.29 -16.47 -11.39
CA ILE A 62 -0.01 -16.73 -12.04
C ILE A 62 0.09 -16.58 -13.55
N LEU A 63 0.77 -15.55 -14.07
CA LEU A 63 0.97 -15.40 -15.51
C LEU A 63 1.77 -16.58 -16.12
N CYS A 64 2.82 -17.03 -15.45
CA CYS A 64 3.60 -18.20 -15.88
C CYS A 64 2.78 -19.49 -15.83
N LEU A 65 1.88 -19.61 -14.85
CA LEU A 65 0.94 -20.72 -14.77
C LEU A 65 -0.06 -20.71 -15.93
N ILE A 66 -0.70 -19.56 -16.20
CA ILE A 66 -1.66 -19.41 -17.30
C ILE A 66 -0.97 -19.71 -18.63
N SER A 67 0.27 -19.26 -18.81
CA SER A 67 1.00 -19.49 -20.08
C SER A 67 1.31 -20.96 -20.37
N LYS A 68 1.23 -21.86 -19.38
CA LYS A 68 1.34 -23.31 -19.66
C LYS A 68 0.15 -23.85 -20.43
N PHE A 69 -0.98 -23.16 -20.39
CA PHE A 69 -2.25 -23.56 -21.00
C PHE A 69 -2.74 -22.57 -22.07
N ASP A 70 -1.99 -21.51 -22.32
CA ASP A 70 -2.36 -20.44 -23.23
C ASP A 70 -1.23 -20.08 -24.19
N ASP A 71 -1.35 -20.54 -25.44
CA ASP A 71 -0.30 -20.37 -26.45
C ASP A 71 0.00 -18.91 -26.78
N VAL A 72 -1.00 -18.04 -26.77
CA VAL A 72 -0.83 -16.62 -27.08
C VAL A 72 -0.02 -15.94 -25.99
N LEU A 73 -0.34 -16.22 -24.72
CA LEU A 73 0.43 -15.69 -23.59
C LEU A 73 1.83 -16.31 -23.51
N ARG A 74 1.97 -17.60 -23.82
CA ARG A 74 3.25 -18.31 -23.86
C ARG A 74 4.21 -17.70 -24.88
N LEU A 75 3.76 -17.54 -26.12
CA LEU A 75 4.56 -16.92 -27.18
C LEU A 75 4.91 -15.48 -26.83
N HIS A 76 3.99 -14.74 -26.20
CA HIS A 76 4.30 -13.39 -25.72
C HIS A 76 5.38 -13.39 -24.64
N LEU A 77 5.28 -14.26 -23.64
CA LEU A 77 6.27 -14.41 -22.58
C LEU A 77 7.64 -14.82 -23.10
N GLU A 78 7.70 -15.81 -24.00
CA GLU A 78 8.95 -16.24 -24.66
C GLU A 78 9.61 -15.05 -25.42
N ASN A 79 8.82 -14.31 -26.20
CA ASN A 79 9.31 -13.12 -26.91
C ASN A 79 9.83 -12.03 -25.95
N VAL A 80 9.13 -11.85 -24.83
CA VAL A 80 9.47 -10.91 -23.77
C VAL A 80 10.79 -11.32 -23.09
N ILE A 81 10.93 -12.59 -22.70
CA ILE A 81 12.15 -13.17 -22.10
C ILE A 81 13.35 -13.02 -23.06
N ASN A 82 13.19 -13.41 -24.32
CA ASN A 82 14.25 -13.33 -25.33
C ASN A 82 14.72 -11.89 -25.55
N LYS A 83 13.78 -10.93 -25.64
CA LYS A 83 14.12 -9.50 -25.73
C LYS A 83 14.89 -9.00 -24.51
N SER A 84 14.60 -9.51 -23.32
CA SER A 84 15.36 -9.15 -22.12
C SER A 84 16.75 -9.77 -22.07
N LYS A 85 16.91 -11.05 -22.46
CA LYS A 85 18.22 -11.71 -22.52
C LYS A 85 19.15 -10.95 -23.48
N ASN A 86 18.67 -10.62 -24.68
CA ASN A 86 19.43 -9.85 -25.67
C ASN A 86 19.84 -8.44 -25.18
N ARG A 87 19.01 -7.78 -24.37
CA ARG A 87 19.34 -6.47 -23.76
C ARG A 87 20.42 -6.60 -22.68
N LEU A 88 20.43 -7.70 -21.95
CA LEU A 88 21.38 -7.97 -20.89
C LEU A 88 22.77 -8.29 -21.47
N GLU A 89 22.81 -8.98 -22.61
CA GLU A 89 24.04 -9.26 -23.35
C GLU A 89 24.63 -8.01 -24.03
N SER A 90 23.79 -7.06 -24.45
CA SER A 90 24.24 -5.83 -25.14
C SER A 90 24.63 -4.68 -24.20
N ASN A 91 24.13 -4.65 -22.96
CA ASN A 91 24.51 -3.65 -21.95
C ASN A 91 25.48 -4.27 -20.92
N SER A 92 26.79 -4.14 -21.17
CA SER A 92 27.85 -4.59 -20.26
C SER A 92 27.95 -3.82 -18.93
N SER A 93 27.15 -2.75 -18.74
CA SER A 93 27.07 -2.00 -17.49
C SER A 93 25.90 -2.47 -16.64
N ILE A 94 26.19 -3.23 -15.58
CA ILE A 94 25.24 -3.70 -14.57
C ILE A 94 24.72 -2.49 -13.77
N THR A 95 23.79 -1.73 -14.33
CA THR A 95 23.01 -0.76 -13.56
C THR A 95 21.77 -1.46 -13.04
N LYS A 96 21.70 -1.70 -11.72
CA LYS A 96 20.55 -2.29 -10.99
C LYS A 96 19.33 -1.34 -10.93
N GLY A 97 19.05 -0.60 -12.01
CA GLY A 97 17.95 0.35 -12.10
C GLY A 97 16.79 -0.16 -12.97
N ARG A 98 15.67 0.58 -12.94
CA ARG A 98 14.43 0.31 -13.71
C ARG A 98 14.61 0.09 -15.22
N GLY A 99 15.79 0.37 -15.79
CA GLY A 99 16.13 0.08 -17.18
C GLY A 99 16.09 -1.41 -17.56
N ASN A 100 16.15 -2.31 -16.56
CA ASN A 100 16.01 -3.76 -16.75
C ASN A 100 14.59 -4.31 -16.54
N LEU A 101 13.63 -3.47 -16.09
CA LEU A 101 12.26 -3.91 -15.88
C LEU A 101 11.56 -4.09 -17.23
N ILE A 102 11.17 -5.33 -17.51
CA ILE A 102 10.27 -5.61 -18.61
C ILE A 102 8.91 -5.01 -18.31
N THR A 103 8.39 -4.30 -19.31
CA THR A 103 6.99 -3.93 -19.37
C THR A 103 6.32 -4.93 -20.31
N PHE A 104 5.40 -5.74 -19.78
CA PHE A 104 4.54 -6.64 -20.56
C PHE A 104 3.75 -5.91 -21.66
N ILE A 105 3.61 -4.60 -21.47
CA ILE A 105 2.86 -3.65 -22.28
C ILE A 105 3.87 -2.64 -22.85
N SER A 106 3.74 -2.25 -24.12
CA SER A 106 4.67 -1.29 -24.72
C SER A 106 4.60 0.09 -24.03
N LYS A 107 5.71 0.84 -24.02
CA LYS A 107 5.74 2.22 -23.47
C LYS A 107 4.65 3.10 -24.08
N THR A 108 4.42 2.97 -25.38
CA THR A 108 3.36 3.69 -26.10
C THR A 108 1.97 3.32 -25.59
N THR A 109 1.70 2.04 -25.35
CA THR A 109 0.42 1.58 -24.79
C THR A 109 0.22 2.08 -23.37
N VAL A 110 1.27 2.09 -22.53
CA VAL A 110 1.21 2.71 -21.19
C VAL A 110 0.86 4.20 -21.29
N THR A 111 1.49 4.94 -22.21
CA THR A 111 1.16 6.35 -22.44
C THR A 111 -0.29 6.54 -22.86
N TYR A 112 -0.81 5.74 -23.78
CA TYR A 112 -2.22 5.81 -24.19
C TYR A 112 -3.18 5.54 -23.03
N ILE A 113 -2.89 4.53 -22.19
CA ILE A 113 -3.71 4.23 -21.01
C ILE A 113 -3.73 5.43 -20.05
N ILE A 114 -2.57 6.02 -19.77
CA ILE A 114 -2.46 7.22 -18.91
C ILE A 114 -3.29 8.37 -19.49
N GLN A 115 -3.25 8.56 -20.82
CA GLN A 115 -3.97 9.64 -21.50
C GLN A 115 -5.49 9.44 -21.48
N ILE A 116 -5.96 8.19 -21.61
CA ILE A 116 -7.38 7.83 -21.45
C ILE A 116 -7.82 8.06 -20.01
N LEU A 117 -7.05 7.59 -19.02
CA LEU A 117 -7.35 7.78 -17.60
C LEU A 117 -7.43 9.27 -17.25
N LYS A 118 -6.49 10.08 -17.74
CA LYS A 118 -6.53 11.54 -17.59
C LYS A 118 -7.85 12.12 -18.13
N SER A 119 -8.25 11.71 -19.33
CA SER A 119 -9.47 12.23 -19.97
C SER A 119 -10.72 11.85 -19.18
N LEU A 120 -10.83 10.59 -18.74
CA LEU A 120 -11.94 10.12 -17.89
C LEU A 120 -12.02 10.86 -16.56
N ILE A 121 -10.88 11.13 -15.91
CA ILE A 121 -10.84 11.91 -14.67
C ILE A 121 -11.35 13.34 -14.92
N GLN A 122 -10.89 13.97 -16.01
CA GLN A 122 -11.33 15.33 -16.36
C GLN A 122 -12.83 15.38 -16.66
N GLU A 123 -13.36 14.41 -17.39
CA GLU A 123 -14.79 14.32 -17.71
C GLU A 123 -15.64 14.17 -16.45
N ASN A 124 -15.25 13.30 -15.52
CA ASN A 124 -15.97 13.13 -14.24
C ASN A 124 -15.94 14.41 -13.40
N ILE A 125 -14.78 15.07 -13.28
CA ILE A 125 -14.67 16.35 -12.56
C ILE A 125 -15.61 17.40 -13.19
N VAL A 126 -15.66 17.48 -14.52
CA VAL A 126 -16.55 18.43 -15.22
C VAL A 126 -18.02 18.08 -15.01
N ALA A 127 -18.38 16.80 -14.96
CA ALA A 127 -19.75 16.36 -14.68
C ALA A 127 -20.19 16.76 -13.26
N ASP A 128 -19.36 16.48 -12.25
CA ASP A 128 -19.62 16.84 -10.85
C ASP A 128 -19.78 18.36 -10.68
N ILE A 129 -18.94 19.14 -11.37
CA ILE A 129 -19.02 20.61 -11.37
C ILE A 129 -20.34 21.10 -11.98
N LYS A 130 -20.80 20.49 -13.08
CA LYS A 130 -22.08 20.88 -13.72
C LYS A 130 -23.29 20.55 -12.84
N GLU A 131 -23.25 19.47 -12.09
CA GLU A 131 -24.34 19.06 -11.20
C GLU A 131 -24.51 20.02 -10.01
N ALA A 132 -23.42 20.62 -9.52
CA ALA A 132 -23.44 21.49 -8.34
C ALA A 132 -24.23 22.81 -8.52
N GLY A 133 -24.45 23.28 -9.76
CA GLY A 133 -25.35 24.40 -10.11
C GLY A 133 -24.96 25.81 -9.62
N ILE A 134 -24.07 25.93 -8.63
CA ILE A 134 -23.56 27.18 -8.06
C ILE A 134 -22.03 27.09 -8.01
N TYR A 135 -21.37 28.10 -8.58
CA TYR A 135 -19.92 28.13 -8.73
C TYR A 135 -19.30 29.15 -7.78
N SER A 136 -18.24 28.75 -7.07
CA SER A 136 -17.34 29.71 -6.43
C SER A 136 -16.34 30.25 -7.45
N ASN A 137 -15.55 31.26 -7.08
CA ASN A 137 -14.46 31.74 -7.93
C ASN A 137 -13.51 30.59 -8.27
N ASN A 138 -13.09 30.48 -9.53
CA ASN A 138 -12.11 29.49 -9.94
C ASN A 138 -10.78 29.74 -9.24
N ILE A 139 -10.40 28.83 -8.33
CA ILE A 139 -9.09 28.80 -7.71
C ILE A 139 -8.27 27.74 -8.42
N SER A 140 -7.14 28.15 -9.00
CA SER A 140 -6.19 27.20 -9.58
C SER A 140 -5.52 26.39 -8.48
N ILE A 141 -5.68 25.06 -8.52
CA ILE A 141 -5.01 24.13 -7.61
C ILE A 141 -3.90 23.43 -8.41
N PRO A 142 -2.64 23.92 -8.34
CA PRO A 142 -1.55 23.41 -9.18
C PRO A 142 -1.07 22.01 -8.76
N SER A 143 -1.39 21.56 -7.54
CA SER A 143 -0.93 20.29 -6.97
C SER A 143 -1.95 19.72 -6.00
N GLY A 144 -1.99 18.39 -5.92
CA GLY A 144 -2.85 17.64 -5.02
C GLY A 144 -4.05 17.01 -5.71
N VAL A 145 -4.77 16.17 -4.98
CA VAL A 145 -5.99 15.51 -5.41
C VAL A 145 -7.14 15.93 -4.49
N PRO A 146 -8.37 16.09 -5.00
CA PRO A 146 -9.49 16.54 -4.18
C PRO A 146 -9.81 15.51 -3.10
N GLN A 147 -9.93 15.96 -1.84
CA GLN A 147 -10.36 15.10 -0.74
C GLN A 147 -11.83 14.68 -0.96
N GLY A 148 -12.11 13.39 -0.80
CA GLY A 148 -13.43 12.82 -1.11
C GLY A 148 -13.62 12.39 -2.57
N GLY A 149 -12.70 12.75 -3.47
CA GLY A 149 -12.72 12.25 -4.85
C GLY A 149 -12.48 10.74 -4.90
N HIS A 150 -13.33 10.00 -5.62
CA HIS A 150 -13.25 8.54 -5.72
C HIS A 150 -11.91 8.04 -6.30
N ILE A 151 -11.30 8.81 -7.20
CA ILE A 151 -10.00 8.47 -7.83
C ILE A 151 -8.79 8.93 -7.00
N SER A 152 -8.98 9.83 -6.04
CA SER A 152 -7.90 10.45 -5.28
C SER A 152 -7.02 9.42 -4.53
N PRO A 153 -7.57 8.39 -3.85
CA PRO A 153 -6.75 7.36 -3.21
C PRO A 153 -5.88 6.58 -4.20
N LEU A 154 -6.42 6.26 -5.38
CA LEU A 154 -5.67 5.54 -6.41
C LEU A 154 -4.51 6.38 -6.94
N LEU A 155 -4.76 7.66 -7.24
CA LEU A 155 -3.73 8.59 -7.70
C LEU A 155 -2.62 8.76 -6.65
N PHE A 156 -2.99 8.82 -5.36
CA PHE A 156 -2.02 8.88 -4.28
C PHE A 156 -1.17 7.60 -4.19
N ILE A 157 -1.77 6.41 -4.31
CA ILE A 157 -1.03 5.14 -4.33
C ILE A 157 -0.05 5.11 -5.51
N LEU A 158 -0.49 5.51 -6.70
CA LEU A 158 0.37 5.57 -7.90
C LEU A 158 1.54 6.53 -7.71
N TYR A 159 1.28 7.68 -7.08
CA TYR A 159 2.29 8.69 -6.79
C TYR A 159 3.33 8.20 -5.78
N MET A 160 2.90 7.49 -4.73
CA MET A 160 3.80 6.91 -3.72
C MET A 160 4.46 5.59 -4.15
N ASN A 161 4.10 5.02 -5.30
CA ASN A 161 4.42 3.64 -5.67
C ASN A 161 5.93 3.32 -5.71
N ASP A 162 6.78 4.34 -5.80
CA ASP A 162 8.23 4.16 -5.92
C ASP A 162 9.04 4.57 -4.70
N VAL A 163 8.37 5.03 -3.64
CA VAL A 163 9.02 5.34 -2.35
C VAL A 163 9.77 4.14 -1.79
N GLY A 164 9.24 2.93 -1.98
CA GLY A 164 9.85 1.70 -1.48
C GLY A 164 11.25 1.42 -2.05
N LEU A 165 11.61 2.03 -3.18
CA LEU A 165 12.90 1.83 -3.84
C LEU A 165 14.05 2.57 -3.16
N VAL A 166 13.76 3.50 -2.24
CA VAL A 166 14.79 4.31 -1.58
C VAL A 166 15.32 3.65 -0.30
N PHE A 167 14.61 2.64 0.21
CA PHE A 167 15.01 1.88 1.39
C PHE A 167 15.97 0.76 0.99
N LYS A 168 17.17 0.77 1.56
CA LYS A 168 18.26 -0.18 1.24
C LYS A 168 18.44 -1.25 2.30
N HIS A 169 18.10 -0.93 3.54
CA HIS A 169 18.44 -1.75 4.71
C HIS A 169 17.20 -2.19 5.48
N THR A 170 16.23 -1.30 5.59
CA THR A 170 15.08 -1.41 6.47
C THR A 170 13.88 -2.03 5.77
N GLN A 171 12.98 -2.59 6.57
CA GLN A 171 11.64 -2.93 6.10
C GLN A 171 10.72 -1.73 6.33
N PHE A 172 9.71 -1.60 5.48
CA PHE A 172 8.74 -0.52 5.58
C PHE A 172 7.32 -1.04 5.42
N SER A 173 6.38 -0.29 5.99
CA SER A 173 4.95 -0.50 5.81
C SER A 173 4.29 0.85 5.60
N MET A 174 3.24 0.87 4.77
CA MET A 174 2.51 2.09 4.43
C MET A 174 1.01 1.87 4.46
N PHE A 175 0.29 2.89 4.91
CA PHE A 175 -1.16 2.98 4.81
C PHE A 175 -1.55 4.43 4.59
N ALA A 176 -2.07 4.75 3.40
CA ALA A 176 -2.23 6.14 2.97
C ALA A 176 -0.93 6.93 3.19
N ASP A 177 -0.98 8.08 3.85
CA ASP A 177 0.17 8.92 4.18
C ASP A 177 1.02 8.41 5.37
N ASP A 178 0.51 7.47 6.16
CA ASP A 178 1.26 6.88 7.26
C ASP A 178 2.31 5.89 6.73
N LEU A 179 3.58 6.19 6.96
CA LEU A 179 4.73 5.34 6.62
C LEU A 179 5.54 5.04 7.89
N LYS A 180 5.89 3.77 8.08
CA LYS A 180 6.76 3.32 9.17
C LYS A 180 7.92 2.50 8.64
N LEU A 181 9.11 2.78 9.17
CA LEU A 181 10.33 2.01 8.96
C LEU A 181 10.61 1.16 10.20
N PHE A 182 10.98 -0.09 9.99
CA PHE A 182 11.31 -1.01 11.07
C PHE A 182 12.51 -1.88 10.68
N TYR A 183 13.35 -2.13 11.68
CA TYR A 183 14.60 -2.85 11.52
C TYR A 183 15.00 -3.54 12.82
N ASN A 184 15.71 -4.67 12.72
CA ASN A 184 16.28 -5.33 13.89
C ASN A 184 17.64 -4.68 14.22
N ILE A 185 17.75 -4.09 15.40
CA ILE A 185 18.92 -3.33 15.81
C ILE A 185 19.67 -4.10 16.89
N ASN A 186 20.83 -4.64 16.53
CA ASN A 186 21.74 -5.34 17.45
C ASN A 186 23.04 -4.57 17.69
N SER A 187 23.29 -3.52 16.91
CA SER A 187 24.50 -2.70 16.97
C SER A 187 24.19 -1.22 16.68
N LEU A 188 25.16 -0.33 16.94
CA LEU A 188 25.05 1.08 16.54
C LEU A 188 25.01 1.24 15.01
N ASP A 189 25.72 0.38 14.27
CA ASP A 189 25.71 0.35 12.80
C ASP A 189 24.30 0.05 12.25
N ASP A 190 23.54 -0.83 12.89
CA ASP A 190 22.14 -1.08 12.51
C ASP A 190 21.25 0.14 12.74
N GLY A 191 21.54 0.92 13.81
CA GLY A 191 20.91 2.22 14.03
C GLY A 191 21.22 3.21 12.92
N SER A 192 22.49 3.30 12.51
CA SER A 192 22.91 4.15 11.40
C SER A 192 22.22 3.76 10.09
N LYS A 193 22.03 2.47 9.79
CA LYS A 193 21.28 2.01 8.61
C LYS A 193 19.83 2.47 8.61
N LEU A 194 19.16 2.46 9.76
CA LEU A 194 17.79 2.96 9.89
C LEU A 194 17.73 4.49 9.72
N GLN A 195 18.72 5.21 10.25
CA GLN A 195 18.87 6.65 10.01
C GLN A 195 19.10 6.96 8.52
N ASP A 196 19.99 6.23 7.85
CA ASP A 196 20.30 6.40 6.43
C ASP A 196 19.07 6.20 5.54
N ASP A 197 18.26 5.18 5.81
CA ASP A 197 17.01 4.92 5.09
C ASP A 197 15.94 5.98 5.38
N PHE A 198 15.88 6.50 6.60
CA PHE A 198 15.03 7.66 6.92
C PHE A 198 15.47 8.93 6.18
N ASP A 199 16.78 9.15 6.04
CA ASP A 199 17.33 10.26 5.26
C ASP A 199 17.05 10.11 3.75
N ASN A 200 17.17 8.90 3.21
CA ASN A 200 16.80 8.59 1.82
C ASN A 200 15.31 8.88 1.56
N PHE A 201 14.43 8.53 2.50
CA PHE A 201 13.00 8.84 2.41
C PHE A 201 12.71 10.34 2.39
N LYS A 202 13.34 11.11 3.29
CA LYS A 202 13.18 12.57 3.30
C LYS A 202 13.64 13.20 1.99
N ALA A 203 14.77 12.76 1.45
CA ALA A 203 15.27 13.22 0.17
C ALA A 203 14.30 12.88 -0.97
N TRP A 204 13.71 11.68 -0.97
CA TRP A 204 12.67 11.29 -1.91
C TRP A 204 11.42 12.17 -1.80
N CYS A 205 10.94 12.44 -0.58
CA CYS A 205 9.81 13.35 -0.37
C CYS A 205 10.10 14.73 -0.96
N TYR A 206 11.26 15.31 -0.63
CA TYR A 206 11.68 16.61 -1.15
C TYR A 206 11.71 16.65 -2.68
N ASN A 207 12.32 15.64 -3.31
CA ASN A 207 12.41 15.55 -4.77
C ASN A 207 11.05 15.37 -5.46
N ASN A 208 10.07 14.80 -4.76
CA ASN A 208 8.71 14.62 -5.28
C ASN A 208 7.79 15.81 -4.94
N GLY A 209 8.24 16.81 -4.18
CA GLY A 209 7.42 17.94 -3.77
C GLY A 209 6.53 17.66 -2.55
N LEU A 210 6.88 16.66 -1.74
CA LEU A 210 6.27 16.37 -0.45
C LEU A 210 7.08 16.95 0.70
N GLN A 211 6.39 17.24 1.80
CA GLN A 211 7.01 17.62 3.06
C GLN A 211 6.70 16.60 4.15
N VAL A 212 7.74 16.06 4.78
CA VAL A 212 7.57 15.15 5.92
C VAL A 212 7.15 15.96 7.14
N ASN A 213 6.06 15.55 7.80
CA ASN A 213 5.61 16.17 9.03
C ASN A 213 6.43 15.66 10.23
N ILE A 214 7.60 16.28 10.45
CA ILE A 214 8.54 15.89 11.50
C ILE A 214 7.90 15.90 12.90
N ASN A 215 6.94 16.78 13.16
CA ASN A 215 6.24 16.85 14.45
C ASN A 215 5.37 15.62 14.74
N LYS A 216 4.97 14.87 13.71
CA LYS A 216 4.26 13.60 13.86
C LYS A 216 5.19 12.38 13.86
N CYS A 217 6.46 12.57 13.49
CA CYS A 217 7.45 11.49 13.47
C CYS A 217 7.92 11.18 14.89
N ASN A 218 7.80 9.92 15.29
CA ASN A 218 8.27 9.42 16.57
C ASN A 218 9.10 8.15 16.34
N SER A 219 10.01 7.86 17.27
CA SER A 219 10.75 6.59 17.32
C SER A 219 10.30 5.79 18.53
N ILE A 220 10.12 4.47 18.35
CA ILE A 220 9.82 3.52 19.42
C ILE A 220 10.73 2.31 19.26
N SER A 221 11.16 1.74 20.39
CA SER A 221 12.00 0.54 20.41
C SER A 221 11.32 -0.53 21.24
N PHE A 222 11.29 -1.76 20.71
CA PHE A 222 10.78 -2.93 21.41
C PHE A 222 11.94 -3.87 21.71
N PHE A 223 12.11 -4.26 22.97
CA PHE A 223 13.25 -5.06 23.41
C PHE A 223 12.84 -6.10 24.44
N ARG A 224 13.52 -7.26 24.40
CA ARG A 224 13.44 -8.31 25.43
C ARG A 224 14.57 -8.21 26.46
N THR A 225 15.64 -7.46 26.13
CA THR A 225 16.81 -7.29 27.00
C THR A 225 16.53 -6.28 28.12
N LYS A 226 17.19 -6.46 29.27
CA LYS A 226 17.14 -5.51 30.38
C LYS A 226 18.04 -4.28 30.14
N SER A 227 18.97 -4.36 29.18
CA SER A 227 19.91 -3.29 28.83
C SER A 227 19.84 -3.00 27.32
N PRO A 228 18.78 -2.31 26.85
CA PRO A 228 18.63 -1.99 25.43
C PRO A 228 19.65 -0.96 24.96
N LEU A 229 20.04 -1.04 23.69
CA LEU A 229 20.80 0.02 23.03
C LEU A 229 19.96 1.29 22.97
N ASN A 230 20.57 2.42 23.31
CA ASN A 230 19.93 3.72 23.21
C ASN A 230 20.44 4.45 21.96
N ILE A 231 19.65 4.40 20.88
CA ILE A 231 19.95 5.06 19.62
C ILE A 231 19.02 6.27 19.47
N ALA A 232 19.60 7.38 19.03
CA ALA A 232 18.90 8.61 18.73
C ALA A 232 18.82 8.78 17.21
N TYR A 233 17.65 9.17 16.72
CA TYR A 233 17.40 9.45 15.31
C TYR A 233 17.15 10.93 15.10
N TYR A 234 17.58 11.46 13.96
CA TYR A 234 17.56 12.88 13.68
C TYR A 234 16.87 13.19 12.35
N SER A 235 16.12 14.28 12.34
CA SER A 235 15.71 14.95 11.11
C SER A 235 16.43 16.28 10.98
N TYR A 236 17.42 16.34 10.10
CA TYR A 236 18.38 17.45 10.06
C TYR A 236 19.03 17.61 11.45
N ASN A 237 18.82 18.73 12.14
CA ASN A 237 19.33 18.97 13.49
C ASN A 237 18.30 18.70 14.60
N TYR A 238 17.12 18.18 14.27
CA TYR A 238 16.06 17.90 15.24
C TYR A 238 16.08 16.45 15.67
N LEU A 239 16.21 16.21 16.98
CA LEU A 239 16.08 14.88 17.57
C LEU A 239 14.64 14.41 17.45
N LEU A 240 14.42 13.23 16.86
CA LEU A 240 13.10 12.60 16.85
C LEU A 240 12.74 12.15 18.27
N PRO A 241 11.52 12.48 18.75
CA PRO A 241 11.07 12.02 20.06
C PRO A 241 11.10 10.50 20.14
N LYS A 242 11.69 9.98 21.22
CA LYS A 242 11.58 8.58 21.59
C LYS A 242 10.39 8.43 22.53
N VAL A 243 9.43 7.58 22.15
CA VAL A 243 8.16 7.43 22.88
C VAL A 243 8.02 6.02 23.44
N ASP A 244 7.34 5.91 24.59
CA ASP A 244 7.00 4.62 25.22
C ASP A 244 5.68 4.04 24.72
N SER A 245 4.90 4.82 23.97
CA SER A 245 3.67 4.37 23.35
C SER A 245 3.43 5.09 22.03
N ILE A 246 2.95 4.36 21.03
CA ILE A 246 2.59 4.90 19.73
C ILE A 246 1.23 4.34 19.29
N GLU A 247 0.42 5.17 18.64
CA GLU A 247 -0.82 4.73 17.99
C GLU A 247 -0.52 4.45 16.51
N ASP A 248 -0.88 3.26 16.05
CA ASP A 248 -0.68 2.80 14.68
C ASP A 248 -1.98 2.16 14.20
N LEU A 249 -2.59 2.77 13.18
CA LEU A 249 -3.89 2.37 12.63
C LEU A 249 -4.96 2.15 13.71
N GLY A 250 -5.02 3.04 14.71
CA GLY A 250 -6.01 2.97 15.80
C GLY A 250 -5.70 1.98 16.92
N VAL A 251 -4.54 1.30 16.88
CA VAL A 251 -4.06 0.41 17.95
C VAL A 251 -2.89 1.06 18.68
N ILE A 252 -2.93 1.03 20.01
CA ILE A 252 -1.87 1.62 20.85
C ILE A 252 -0.87 0.52 21.19
N PHE A 253 0.37 0.68 20.75
CA PHE A 253 1.50 -0.17 21.09
C PHE A 253 2.36 0.50 22.15
N SER A 254 2.58 -0.18 23.28
CA SER A 254 3.57 0.26 24.27
C SER A 254 4.94 -0.37 23.98
N SER A 255 6.03 0.25 24.42
CA SER A 255 7.40 -0.27 24.29
C SER A 255 7.59 -1.64 24.92
N SER A 256 6.78 -1.97 25.93
CA SER A 256 6.67 -3.29 26.57
C SER A 256 5.86 -4.33 25.78
N LEU A 257 5.25 -3.93 24.65
CA LEU A 257 4.23 -4.68 23.90
C LEU A 257 3.01 -5.09 24.73
N SER A 258 2.79 -4.44 25.87
CA SER A 258 1.54 -4.56 26.62
C SER A 258 0.41 -3.78 25.94
N PHE A 259 -0.75 -4.40 25.78
CA PHE A 259 -1.97 -3.78 25.26
C PHE A 259 -2.86 -3.17 26.34
N THR A 260 -2.40 -3.05 27.60
CA THR A 260 -3.19 -2.50 28.70
C THR A 260 -3.73 -1.10 28.38
N ALA A 261 -2.86 -0.20 27.90
CA ALA A 261 -3.24 1.16 27.56
C ALA A 261 -4.28 1.20 26.43
N HIS A 262 -4.10 0.34 25.41
CA HIS A 262 -5.06 0.18 24.33
C HIS A 262 -6.42 -0.29 24.85
N ILE A 263 -6.44 -1.39 25.63
CA ILE A 263 -7.66 -1.99 26.18
C ILE A 263 -8.41 -0.97 27.04
N GLN A 264 -7.72 -0.24 27.92
CA GLN A 264 -8.33 0.82 28.73
C GLN A 264 -8.96 1.91 27.85
N SER A 265 -8.24 2.39 26.84
CA SER A 265 -8.73 3.42 25.91
C SER A 265 -10.00 2.97 25.17
N ILE A 266 -9.99 1.77 24.57
CA ILE A 266 -11.16 1.26 23.84
C ILE A 266 -12.35 0.95 24.76
N THR A 267 -12.11 0.47 25.99
CA THR A 267 -13.18 0.24 26.97
C THR A 267 -13.83 1.56 27.37
N ILE A 268 -13.05 2.61 27.65
CA ILE A 268 -13.60 3.94 27.95
C ILE A 268 -14.39 4.47 26.75
N LYS A 269 -13.85 4.36 25.53
CA LYS A 269 -14.52 4.80 24.30
C LYS A 269 -15.85 4.07 24.07
N ALA A 270 -15.86 2.76 24.26
CA ALA A 270 -17.07 1.93 24.16
C ALA A 270 -18.12 2.31 25.21
N SER A 271 -17.71 2.49 26.48
CA SER A 271 -18.61 2.92 27.56
C SER A 271 -19.22 4.30 27.30
N ARG A 272 -18.43 5.24 26.77
CA ARG A 272 -18.93 6.57 26.37
C ARG A 272 -19.97 6.48 25.24
N SER A 273 -19.70 5.63 24.24
CA SER A 273 -20.65 5.36 23.14
C SER A 273 -21.94 4.73 23.67
N LEU A 274 -21.84 3.76 24.58
CA LEU A 274 -22.99 3.14 25.23
C LEU A 274 -23.84 4.16 26.01
N GLY A 275 -23.19 5.00 26.81
CA GLY A 275 -23.86 6.07 27.55
C GLY A 275 -24.48 7.13 26.62
N PHE A 276 -23.92 7.35 25.44
CA PHE A 276 -24.54 8.19 24.41
C PHE A 276 -25.81 7.55 23.84
N ILE A 277 -25.78 6.27 23.47
CA ILE A 277 -26.95 5.53 22.97
C ILE A 277 -28.06 5.57 24.02
N ILE A 278 -27.77 5.12 25.24
CA ILE A 278 -28.76 5.04 26.33
C ILE A 278 -29.45 6.38 26.58
N ARG A 279 -28.73 7.51 26.49
CA ARG A 279 -29.31 8.85 26.68
C ARG A 279 -30.21 9.28 25.52
N ASN A 280 -29.86 8.94 24.28
CA ASN A 280 -30.58 9.41 23.09
C ASN A 280 -31.67 8.45 22.62
N THR A 281 -31.71 7.23 23.16
CA THR A 281 -32.68 6.20 22.77
C THR A 281 -33.60 5.81 23.93
N ARG A 282 -33.82 6.70 24.90
CA ARG A 282 -34.67 6.41 26.07
C ARG A 282 -36.09 6.05 25.68
N ASP A 283 -36.64 6.74 24.68
CA ASP A 283 -38.01 6.56 24.21
C ASP A 283 -38.10 5.53 23.05
N PHE A 284 -37.00 4.84 22.73
CA PHE A 284 -36.99 3.84 21.66
C PHE A 284 -37.58 2.53 22.19
N ASN A 285 -38.75 2.17 21.67
CA ASN A 285 -39.44 0.94 22.04
C ASN A 285 -39.05 -0.26 21.15
N ASN A 286 -38.30 -0.04 20.06
CA ASN A 286 -37.89 -1.10 19.15
C ASN A 286 -36.52 -1.68 19.54
N ILE A 287 -36.54 -2.91 20.06
CA ILE A 287 -35.34 -3.66 20.46
C ILE A 287 -34.37 -3.92 19.30
N VAL A 288 -34.87 -4.07 18.08
CA VAL A 288 -34.03 -4.31 16.89
C VAL A 288 -33.17 -3.09 16.60
N SER A 289 -33.77 -1.89 16.64
CA SER A 289 -33.04 -0.62 16.45
C SER A 289 -31.97 -0.43 17.52
N LEU A 290 -32.29 -0.73 18.79
CA LEU A 290 -31.32 -0.67 19.89
C LEU A 290 -30.16 -1.64 19.70
N LYS A 291 -30.44 -2.87 19.23
CA LYS A 291 -29.39 -3.86 18.91
C LYS A 291 -28.50 -3.37 17.76
N ILE A 292 -29.07 -2.81 16.69
CA ILE A 292 -28.29 -2.27 15.57
C ILE A 292 -27.36 -1.15 16.06
N LEU A 293 -27.87 -0.21 16.85
CA LEU A 293 -27.07 0.88 17.41
C LEU A 293 -25.95 0.35 18.32
N TYR A 294 -26.26 -0.61 19.19
CA TYR A 294 -25.25 -1.23 20.04
C TYR A 294 -24.16 -1.94 19.23
N PHE A 295 -24.54 -2.77 18.25
CA PHE A 295 -23.58 -3.50 17.44
C PHE A 295 -22.71 -2.59 16.57
N SER A 296 -23.31 -1.57 15.95
CA SER A 296 -22.61 -0.65 15.05
C SER A 296 -21.71 0.36 15.78
N LEU A 297 -22.11 0.85 16.96
CA LEU A 297 -21.43 1.97 17.62
C LEU A 297 -20.70 1.60 18.91
N VAL A 298 -21.09 0.53 19.61
CA VAL A 298 -20.46 0.10 20.86
C VAL A 298 -19.59 -1.12 20.64
N ARG A 299 -20.15 -2.19 20.05
CA ARG A 299 -19.44 -3.48 19.88
C ARG A 299 -18.34 -3.40 18.82
N SER A 300 -18.53 -2.60 17.77
CA SER A 300 -17.52 -2.38 16.73
C SER A 300 -16.19 -1.85 17.29
N ILE A 301 -16.23 -1.04 18.35
CA ILE A 301 -15.03 -0.45 18.97
C ILE A 301 -14.08 -1.53 19.51
N PRO A 302 -14.48 -2.43 20.43
CA PRO A 302 -13.63 -3.51 20.91
C PRO A 302 -13.53 -4.70 19.94
N GLU A 303 -14.21 -4.71 18.79
CA GLU A 303 -13.98 -5.75 17.78
C GLU A 303 -12.85 -5.37 16.82
N TYR A 304 -12.66 -4.07 16.61
CA TYR A 304 -11.61 -3.54 15.75
C TYR A 304 -10.21 -4.03 16.18
N CYS A 305 -9.49 -4.64 15.24
CA CYS A 305 -8.14 -5.20 15.43
C CYS A 305 -7.99 -6.17 16.61
N SER A 306 -9.09 -6.76 17.09
CA SER A 306 -9.09 -7.65 18.26
C SER A 306 -8.17 -8.86 18.12
N ILE A 307 -7.87 -9.31 16.90
CA ILE A 307 -6.92 -10.39 16.66
C ILE A 307 -5.50 -10.08 17.19
N LEU A 308 -5.12 -8.80 17.30
CA LEU A 308 -3.79 -8.38 17.76
C LEU A 308 -3.70 -8.30 19.27
N TRP A 309 -4.71 -7.69 19.90
CA TRP A 309 -4.61 -7.27 21.30
C TRP A 309 -5.46 -8.13 22.25
N ASN A 310 -6.35 -8.99 21.74
CA ASN A 310 -7.25 -9.75 22.61
C ASN A 310 -6.46 -10.68 23.55
N PRO A 311 -6.53 -10.45 24.86
CA PRO A 311 -5.68 -11.17 25.80
C PRO A 311 -6.10 -12.63 25.92
N TYR A 312 -5.13 -13.54 25.83
CA TYR A 312 -5.30 -14.98 26.10
C TYR A 312 -5.19 -15.31 27.60
N GLN A 313 -4.71 -14.37 28.43
CA GLN A 313 -4.52 -14.56 29.86
C GLN A 313 -5.75 -14.10 30.67
N LEU A 314 -6.22 -14.97 31.58
CA LEU A 314 -7.44 -14.81 32.39
C LEU A 314 -7.51 -13.51 33.22
N VAL A 315 -6.37 -12.96 33.65
CA VAL A 315 -6.30 -11.72 34.45
C VAL A 315 -6.91 -10.52 33.70
N TRP A 316 -6.65 -10.41 32.41
CA TRP A 316 -7.15 -9.31 31.57
C TRP A 316 -8.60 -9.53 31.10
N ILE A 317 -9.03 -10.79 31.03
CA ILE A 317 -10.43 -11.17 30.76
C ILE A 317 -11.32 -10.78 31.96
N ASN A 318 -10.82 -10.95 33.19
CA ASN A 318 -11.58 -10.63 34.40
C ASN A 318 -11.78 -9.12 34.60
N ASN A 319 -10.83 -8.28 34.18
CA ASN A 319 -10.98 -6.81 34.20
C ASN A 319 -12.08 -6.29 33.25
N ARG A 320 -12.53 -7.08 32.26
CA ARG A 320 -13.71 -6.75 31.44
C ARG A 320 -15.04 -7.03 32.15
N LYS A 321 -15.04 -7.93 33.13
CA LYS A 321 -16.25 -8.34 33.85
C LYS A 321 -16.51 -7.50 35.10
N SER A 322 -15.49 -6.82 35.63
CA SER A 322 -15.57 -6.01 36.86
C SER A 322 -16.11 -4.59 36.65
N SER A 323 -16.39 -4.18 35.42
CA SER A 323 -17.06 -2.91 35.09
C SER A 323 -18.51 -3.12 34.67
N LYS A 324 -19.19 -4.10 35.28
CA LYS A 324 -20.65 -4.27 35.18
C LYS A 324 -21.37 -3.45 36.23
#